data_AF-A0A3D0WU70-F1
#
_entry.id   AF-A0A3D0WU70-F1
#
_cell.length_a   1.000
_cell.length_b   1.000
_cell.length_c   1.000
_cell.angle_alpha   90.00
_cell.angle_beta   90.00
_cell.angle_gamma   90.00
#
_symmetry.space_group_name_H-M   'P 1'
#
loop_
_entity.id
_entity.type
_entity.pdbx_description
1 polymer ?
#
loop_
_entity_poly.entity_id
_entity_poly.type
_entity_poly.pdbx_seq_one_letter_code
_entity_poly.pdbx_strand_id
1 'polypeptide(L)'
;MKRQNLIILTGLIVLLPLNAQEKKYPERAPMTPAMTEYWQPQPPEVTPDPVPSDAIVLFDGKNLSQWENSKGAPAEWTVHNGVFTVKKGTGDIQTKQKFSDFQLHLEWRIPEGIKGESQARGNSGLFLQGIY
;
A
#
# COMPACT_ATOMS: atom_id res chain seq x y z
N MET A 1 55.74 19.63 83.61
CA MET A 1 56.38 20.23 82.41
C MET A 1 56.37 19.17 81.30
N LYS A 2 55.91 19.56 80.10
CA LYS A 2 56.01 18.86 78.78
C LYS A 2 54.82 18.00 78.30
N ARG A 3 53.99 18.70 77.53
CA ARG A 3 53.51 18.46 76.14
C ARG A 3 52.48 17.35 75.87
N GLN A 4 51.36 17.87 75.34
CA GLN A 4 50.18 17.24 74.75
C GLN A 4 50.54 16.34 73.56
N ASN A 5 49.68 15.37 73.24
CA ASN A 5 49.40 14.94 71.87
C ASN A 5 47.93 14.53 71.74
N LEU A 6 47.19 15.39 71.05
CA LEU A 6 45.84 15.21 70.54
C LEU A 6 45.90 14.23 69.36
N ILE A 7 45.25 13.07 69.46
CA ILE A 7 45.07 12.17 68.31
C ILE A 7 43.61 12.31 67.87
N ILE A 8 43.46 12.94 66.70
CA ILE A 8 42.20 13.17 65.99
C ILE A 8 41.74 11.85 65.38
N LEU A 9 40.54 11.41 65.72
CA LEU A 9 39.89 10.25 65.11
C LEU A 9 39.32 10.66 63.75
N THR A 10 40.09 10.49 62.67
CA THR A 10 39.61 10.70 61.31
C THR A 10 38.70 9.54 60.89
N GLY A 11 37.40 9.76 60.89
CA GLY A 11 36.42 8.83 60.33
C GLY A 11 36.61 8.69 58.82
N LEU A 12 36.85 7.47 58.36
CA LEU A 12 36.92 7.15 56.93
C LEU A 12 35.48 7.02 56.40
N ILE A 13 34.98 8.07 55.74
CA ILE A 13 33.72 7.99 54.99
C ILE A 13 34.04 7.33 53.64
N VAL A 14 33.66 6.07 53.48
CA VAL A 14 33.69 5.38 52.19
C VAL A 14 32.50 5.88 51.37
N LEU A 15 32.75 6.73 50.37
CA LEU A 15 31.75 7.01 49.33
C LEU A 15 31.62 5.77 48.45
N LEU A 16 30.51 5.04 48.58
CA LEU A 16 30.13 4.04 47.60
C LEU A 16 29.56 4.76 46.37
N PRO A 17 30.04 4.47 45.14
CA PRO A 17 29.42 5.01 43.95
C PRO A 17 28.01 4.43 43.83
N LEU A 18 27.01 5.31 43.88
CA LEU A 18 25.63 4.97 43.58
C LEU A 18 25.57 4.67 42.07
N ASN A 19 25.72 3.41 41.69
CA ASN A 19 25.44 2.96 40.32
C ASN A 19 23.92 3.07 40.12
N ALA A 20 23.46 4.22 39.63
CA ALA A 20 22.15 4.31 39.02
C ALA A 20 22.16 3.44 37.75
N GLN A 21 21.74 2.18 37.87
CA GLN A 21 21.45 1.37 36.70
C GLN A 21 20.31 2.05 35.94
N GLU A 22 20.62 2.67 34.81
CA GLU A 22 19.61 3.04 33.82
C GLU A 22 18.81 1.79 33.47
N LYS A 23 17.53 1.76 33.84
CA LYS A 23 16.61 0.72 33.39
C LYS A 23 16.47 0.84 31.88
N LYS A 24 17.26 0.08 31.13
CA LYS A 24 17.05 -0.12 29.69
C LYS A 24 15.78 -0.94 29.51
N TYR A 25 14.70 -0.27 29.11
CA TYR A 25 13.49 -0.95 28.66
C TYR A 25 13.79 -1.63 27.32
N PRO A 26 13.23 -2.83 27.06
CA PRO A 26 13.34 -3.45 25.75
C PRO A 26 12.74 -2.52 24.70
N GLU A 27 13.46 -2.34 23.60
CA GLU A 27 12.99 -1.57 22.46
C GLU A 27 11.74 -2.26 21.89
N ARG A 28 10.71 -1.48 21.54
CA ARG A 28 9.52 -2.06 20.92
C ARG A 28 9.93 -2.69 19.59
N ALA A 29 9.55 -3.95 19.40
CA ALA A 29 9.75 -4.62 18.12
C ALA A 29 9.12 -3.77 17.00
N PRO A 30 9.78 -3.66 15.83
CA PRO A 30 9.24 -2.92 14.70
C PRO A 30 7.90 -3.54 14.29
N MET A 31 6.91 -2.69 14.02
CA MET A 31 5.64 -3.16 13.49
C MET A 31 5.85 -3.79 12.12
N THR A 32 5.24 -4.96 11.90
CA THR A 32 5.13 -5.57 10.56
C THR A 32 3.71 -5.36 10.03
N PRO A 33 3.49 -5.22 8.71
CA PRO A 33 2.15 -5.08 8.14
C PRO A 33 1.19 -6.19 8.59
N ALA A 34 1.71 -7.42 8.69
CA ALA A 34 0.97 -8.59 9.16
C ALA A 34 0.36 -8.43 10.56
N MET A 35 0.95 -7.61 11.44
CA MET A 35 0.40 -7.35 12.78
C MET A 35 -0.91 -6.55 12.76
N THR A 36 -1.25 -5.92 11.63
CA THR A 36 -2.49 -5.15 11.42
C THR A 36 -3.43 -5.77 10.38
N GLU A 37 -3.01 -6.83 9.70
CA GLU A 37 -3.82 -7.49 8.68
C GLU A 37 -4.82 -8.48 9.31
N TYR A 38 -6.04 -8.01 9.53
CA TYR A 38 -7.18 -8.87 9.85
C TYR A 38 -7.89 -9.26 8.56
N TRP A 39 -7.60 -10.47 8.04
CA TRP A 39 -8.16 -11.01 6.79
C TRP A 39 -9.55 -11.64 6.94
N GLN A 40 -10.15 -11.57 8.13
CA GLN A 40 -11.44 -12.19 8.42
C GLN A 40 -12.38 -11.21 9.15
N PRO A 41 -13.69 -11.23 8.82
CA PRO A 41 -14.32 -12.10 7.82
C PRO A 41 -13.90 -11.69 6.40
N GLN A 42 -13.83 -12.68 5.50
CA GLN A 42 -13.73 -12.38 4.07
C GLN A 42 -14.98 -11.56 3.70
N PRO A 43 -14.83 -10.44 2.98
CA PRO A 43 -15.98 -9.69 2.49
C PRO A 43 -16.92 -10.64 1.73
N PRO A 44 -18.24 -10.57 1.97
CA PRO A 44 -19.18 -11.37 1.22
C PRO A 44 -19.01 -11.11 -0.28
N GLU A 45 -19.15 -12.16 -1.08
CA GLU A 45 -19.14 -12.02 -2.53
C GLU A 45 -20.33 -11.16 -2.97
N VAL A 46 -20.05 -10.09 -3.70
CA VAL A 46 -21.08 -9.21 -4.26
C VAL A 46 -21.27 -9.62 -5.71
N THR A 47 -22.45 -10.14 -6.04
CA THR A 47 -22.88 -10.24 -7.44
C THR A 47 -23.26 -8.84 -7.91
N PRO A 48 -22.59 -8.28 -8.93
CA PRO A 48 -22.95 -6.97 -9.45
C PRO A 48 -24.39 -6.98 -9.94
N ASP A 49 -25.13 -5.91 -9.67
CA ASP A 49 -26.39 -5.66 -10.36
C ASP A 49 -26.15 -5.61 -11.87
N PRO A 50 -27.16 -5.93 -12.70
CA PRO A 50 -27.08 -5.71 -14.12
C PRO A 50 -26.61 -4.29 -14.42
N VAL A 51 -25.78 -4.14 -15.45
CA VAL A 51 -25.36 -2.82 -15.92
C VAL A 51 -26.60 -1.96 -16.13
N PRO A 52 -26.68 -0.76 -15.53
CA PRO A 52 -27.82 0.13 -15.71
C PRO A 52 -28.12 0.36 -17.19
N SER A 53 -29.40 0.44 -17.55
CA SER A 53 -29.82 0.52 -18.96
C SER A 53 -29.33 1.78 -19.68
N ASP A 54 -29.01 2.84 -18.93
CA ASP A 54 -28.48 4.11 -19.41
C ASP A 54 -26.94 4.16 -19.44
N ALA A 55 -26.26 3.14 -18.89
CA ALA A 55 -24.81 3.11 -18.84
C ALA A 55 -24.20 2.73 -20.20
N ILE A 56 -23.10 3.39 -20.54
CA ILE A 56 -22.28 3.01 -21.68
C ILE A 56 -21.37 1.85 -21.25
N VAL A 57 -21.55 0.69 -21.88
CA VAL A 57 -20.73 -0.49 -21.61
C VAL A 57 -19.34 -0.29 -22.21
N LEU A 58 -18.36 0.07 -21.37
CA LEU A 58 -16.96 0.22 -21.79
C LEU A 58 -16.29 -1.13 -22.05
N PHE A 59 -16.71 -2.21 -21.38
CA PHE A 59 -16.20 -3.55 -21.60
C PHE A 59 -17.24 -4.61 -21.22
N ASP A 60 -17.53 -5.53 -22.14
CA ASP A 60 -18.55 -6.58 -22.00
C ASP A 60 -17.94 -7.99 -21.90
N GLY A 61 -16.63 -8.09 -21.72
CA GLY A 61 -15.90 -9.35 -21.72
C GLY A 61 -15.39 -9.82 -23.08
N LYS A 62 -15.76 -9.17 -24.20
CA LYS A 62 -15.47 -9.69 -25.55
C LYS A 62 -14.34 -8.99 -26.27
N ASN A 63 -14.28 -7.65 -26.20
CA ASN A 63 -13.30 -6.88 -26.97
C ASN A 63 -13.07 -5.49 -26.38
N LEU A 64 -12.08 -4.78 -26.92
CA LEU A 64 -11.71 -3.41 -26.55
C LEU A 64 -12.22 -2.36 -27.56
N SER A 65 -13.38 -2.58 -28.18
CA SER A 65 -13.89 -1.69 -29.23
C SER A 65 -14.17 -0.25 -28.76
N GLN A 66 -14.46 -0.04 -27.48
CA GLN A 66 -14.63 1.28 -26.86
C GLN A 66 -13.31 1.95 -26.47
N TRP A 67 -12.19 1.27 -26.68
CA TRP A 67 -10.86 1.71 -26.27
C TRP A 67 -9.93 1.88 -27.46
N GLU A 68 -8.96 2.75 -27.29
CA GLU A 68 -7.83 2.99 -28.19
C GLU A 68 -6.56 3.18 -27.37
N ASN A 69 -5.39 3.06 -27.99
CA ASN A 69 -4.14 3.46 -27.34
C ASN A 69 -4.01 4.99 -27.32
N SER A 70 -3.03 5.52 -26.59
CA SER A 70 -2.80 6.98 -26.49
C SER A 70 -2.45 7.68 -27.82
N LYS A 71 -2.29 6.93 -28.91
CA LYS A 71 -2.00 7.44 -30.27
C LYS A 71 -3.22 7.35 -31.20
N GLY A 72 -4.39 6.93 -30.70
CA GLY A 72 -5.62 6.75 -31.49
C GLY A 72 -5.65 5.49 -32.35
N ALA A 73 -4.73 4.54 -32.14
CA ALA A 73 -4.78 3.23 -32.78
C ALA A 73 -5.49 2.19 -31.89
N PRO A 74 -5.82 0.98 -32.38
CA PRO A 74 -6.49 -0.02 -31.57
C PRO A 74 -5.76 -0.31 -30.24
N ALA A 75 -6.53 -0.49 -29.16
CA ALA A 75 -6.01 -0.91 -27.87
C ALA A 75 -5.47 -2.35 -27.95
N GLU A 76 -4.25 -2.57 -27.45
CA GLU A 76 -3.52 -3.84 -27.62
C GLU A 76 -3.42 -4.66 -26.33
N TRP A 77 -4.18 -4.29 -25.29
CA TRP A 77 -4.30 -5.12 -24.09
C TRP A 77 -5.00 -6.44 -24.43
N THR A 78 -4.68 -7.49 -23.66
CA THR A 78 -5.08 -8.86 -24.03
C THR A 78 -6.44 -9.20 -23.43
N VAL A 79 -7.44 -9.44 -24.27
CA VAL A 79 -8.77 -9.91 -23.83
C VAL A 79 -8.78 -11.43 -23.76
N HIS A 80 -9.19 -11.99 -22.63
CA HIS A 80 -9.39 -13.43 -22.45
C HIS A 80 -10.34 -13.70 -21.29
N ASN A 81 -11.16 -14.76 -21.40
CA ASN A 81 -12.03 -15.25 -20.31
C ASN A 81 -12.89 -14.15 -19.65
N GLY A 82 -13.47 -13.23 -20.43
CA GLY A 82 -14.32 -12.18 -19.90
C GLY A 82 -13.59 -11.04 -19.19
N VAL A 83 -12.25 -11.02 -19.20
CA VAL A 83 -11.43 -9.93 -18.67
C VAL A 83 -10.46 -9.41 -19.74
N PHE A 84 -9.87 -8.25 -19.51
CA PHE A 84 -8.67 -7.86 -20.24
C PHE A 84 -7.50 -7.65 -19.27
N THR A 85 -6.30 -7.96 -19.75
CA THR A 85 -5.06 -7.89 -18.98
C THR A 85 -4.09 -6.94 -19.66
N VAL A 86 -3.46 -6.08 -18.87
CA VAL A 86 -2.42 -5.15 -19.32
C VAL A 86 -1.32 -5.89 -20.07
N LYS A 87 -1.07 -5.50 -21.32
CA LYS A 87 0.09 -5.99 -22.09
C LYS A 87 1.24 -4.99 -21.95
N LYS A 88 2.14 -5.24 -21.01
CA LYS A 88 3.30 -4.35 -20.77
C LYS A 88 4.07 -4.11 -22.08
N GLY A 89 4.45 -2.86 -22.32
CA GLY A 89 5.14 -2.43 -23.54
C GLY A 89 4.23 -1.89 -24.64
N THR A 90 2.91 -2.06 -24.56
CA THR A 90 1.96 -1.44 -25.53
C THR A 90 1.42 -0.08 -25.07
N GLY A 91 1.81 0.37 -23.88
CA GLY A 91 1.36 1.63 -23.29
C GLY A 91 -0.07 1.58 -22.74
N ASP A 92 -0.57 2.77 -22.42
CA ASP A 92 -1.90 2.97 -21.85
C ASP A 92 -2.99 2.89 -22.91
N ILE A 93 -4.21 2.62 -22.44
CA ILE A 93 -5.42 2.69 -23.25
C ILE A 93 -6.35 3.75 -22.68
N GLN A 94 -7.17 4.33 -23.55
CA GLN A 94 -8.14 5.35 -23.22
C GLN A 94 -9.47 5.05 -23.89
N THR A 95 -10.57 5.53 -23.31
CA THR A 95 -11.88 5.47 -23.96
C THR A 95 -11.86 6.33 -25.22
N LYS A 96 -12.47 5.83 -26.30
CA LYS A 96 -12.64 6.63 -27.53
C LYS A 96 -13.55 7.84 -27.29
N GLN A 97 -14.57 7.66 -26.47
CA GLN A 97 -15.46 8.73 -26.04
C GLN A 97 -14.82 9.52 -24.90
N LYS A 98 -15.05 10.83 -24.91
CA LYS A 98 -14.67 11.74 -23.82
C LYS A 98 -15.87 11.98 -22.92
N PHE A 99 -15.61 12.15 -21.63
CA PHE A 99 -16.62 12.33 -20.60
C PHE A 99 -16.35 13.59 -19.77
N SER A 100 -17.43 14.19 -19.25
CA SER A 100 -17.36 15.27 -18.27
C SER A 100 -17.80 14.74 -16.91
N ASP A 101 -19.06 15.00 -16.52
CA ASP A 101 -19.63 14.43 -15.31
C ASP A 101 -20.10 13.01 -15.62
N PHE A 102 -19.67 12.04 -14.82
CA PHE A 102 -20.04 10.64 -15.01
C PHE A 102 -20.02 9.87 -13.69
N GLN A 103 -20.76 8.76 -13.69
CA GLN A 103 -20.58 7.67 -12.75
C GLN A 103 -19.85 6.53 -13.48
N LEU A 104 -18.85 5.93 -12.83
CA LEU A 104 -18.08 4.82 -13.39
C LEU A 104 -18.09 3.63 -12.44
N HIS A 105 -18.35 2.44 -13.01
CA HIS A 105 -18.07 1.16 -12.37
C HIS A 105 -16.86 0.51 -13.05
N LEU A 106 -15.86 0.10 -12.27
CA LEU A 106 -14.67 -0.58 -12.74
C LEU A 106 -14.22 -1.60 -11.70
N GLU A 107 -14.00 -2.82 -12.13
CA GLU A 107 -13.39 -3.87 -11.32
C GLU A 107 -11.99 -4.19 -11.84
N TRP A 108 -11.07 -4.45 -10.92
CA TRP A 108 -9.69 -4.78 -11.24
C TRP A 108 -9.18 -5.84 -10.26
N ARG A 109 -8.17 -6.59 -10.70
CA ARG A 109 -7.56 -7.65 -9.89
C ARG A 109 -6.05 -7.64 -10.03
N ILE A 110 -5.38 -8.00 -8.94
CA ILE A 110 -3.95 -8.31 -8.93
C ILE A 110 -3.81 -9.82 -9.15
N PRO A 111 -2.96 -10.29 -10.09
CA PRO A 111 -2.76 -11.73 -10.28
C PRO A 111 -2.10 -12.36 -9.05
N GLU A 112 -2.43 -13.62 -8.79
CA GLU A 112 -1.77 -14.41 -7.76
C GLU A 112 -0.25 -14.48 -7.99
N GLY A 113 0.52 -14.50 -6.91
CA GLY A 113 1.98 -14.62 -6.98
C GLY A 113 2.69 -13.41 -7.58
N ILE A 114 2.05 -12.23 -7.64
CA ILE A 114 2.71 -11.00 -8.12
C ILE A 114 4.01 -10.73 -7.35
N LYS A 115 5.06 -10.38 -8.08
CA LYS A 115 6.36 -9.95 -7.57
C LYS A 115 6.48 -8.42 -7.64
N GLY A 116 7.38 -7.86 -6.84
CA GLY A 116 7.62 -6.43 -6.74
C GLY A 116 7.32 -5.88 -5.35
N GLU A 117 7.76 -4.65 -5.11
CA GLU A 117 7.65 -3.95 -3.84
C GLU A 117 7.15 -2.52 -4.07
N SER A 118 6.48 -1.94 -3.07
CA SER A 118 5.96 -0.58 -3.11
C SER A 118 5.18 -0.29 -4.41
N GLN A 119 5.37 0.88 -5.01
CA GLN A 119 4.77 1.34 -6.26
C GLN A 119 5.06 0.45 -7.48
N ALA A 120 5.92 -0.56 -7.38
CA ALA A 120 6.23 -1.49 -8.48
C ALA A 120 5.48 -2.83 -8.39
N ARG A 121 4.60 -3.02 -7.40
CA ARG A 121 3.86 -4.27 -7.18
C ARG A 121 2.44 -4.22 -7.75
N GLY A 122 2.31 -4.29 -9.07
CA GLY A 122 1.00 -4.34 -9.75
C GLY A 122 0.35 -2.97 -9.97
N ASN A 123 1.17 -1.92 -10.15
CA ASN A 123 0.69 -0.56 -10.35
C ASN A 123 0.02 -0.37 -11.72
N SER A 124 -1.12 0.29 -11.67
CA SER A 124 -1.93 0.79 -12.78
C SER A 124 -2.67 2.04 -12.29
N GLY A 125 -3.33 2.77 -13.19
CA GLY A 125 -4.14 3.93 -12.82
C GLY A 125 -5.40 4.05 -13.66
N LEU A 126 -6.45 4.62 -13.07
CA LEU A 126 -7.61 5.15 -13.78
C LEU A 126 -7.45 6.66 -13.80
N PHE A 127 -7.20 7.23 -14.98
CA PHE A 127 -7.03 8.67 -15.13
C PHE A 127 -8.35 9.35 -15.49
N LEU A 128 -8.90 10.14 -14.58
CA LEU A 128 -10.14 10.87 -14.84
C LEU A 128 -9.88 11.95 -15.87
N GLN A 129 -10.60 11.86 -17.00
CA GLN A 129 -10.46 12.76 -18.15
C GLN A 129 -9.03 12.83 -18.73
N GLY A 130 -8.19 11.82 -18.44
CA GLY A 130 -6.80 11.78 -18.87
C GLY A 130 -5.86 12.72 -18.09
N ILE A 131 -6.29 13.25 -16.94
CA ILE A 131 -5.53 14.25 -16.17
C ILE A 131 -5.25 13.79 -14.74
N TYR A 132 -6.25 13.23 -14.03
CA TYR A 132 -6.19 13.00 -12.58
C TYR A 132 -6.10 11.52 -12.22
#